data_AF-A0A0F8AS05-F1
#
_entry.id   AF-A0A0F8AS05-F1
#
_cell.length_a   1.000
_cell.length_b   1.000
_cell.length_c   1.000
_cell.angle_alpha   90.00
_cell.angle_beta   90.00
_cell.angle_gamma   90.00
#
_symmetry.space_group_name_H-M   'P 1'
#
loop_
_entity.id
_entity.type
_entity.pdbx_description
1 polymer ?
#
loop_
_entity_poly.entity_id
_entity_poly.type
_entity_poly.pdbx_seq_one_letter_code
_entity_poly.pdbx_strand_id
1 'polypeptide(L)'
;MLTVYPQTKTYFAHWKDQSPNSPSARKHGITVMSGVADAVTKIDDLKGGLLNLSELHAFTLRVDPANFKIISHCILVVMAIMFPTDFTPEVHVAMDKFLAALALALAEKYR
;
A
#
# COMPACT_ATOMS: atom_id res chain seq x y z
N MET A 1 6.61 4.16 -6.37
CA MET A 1 7.35 3.88 -5.11
C MET A 1 8.84 3.63 -5.35
N LEU A 2 9.25 2.49 -5.94
CA LEU A 2 10.68 2.09 -6.00
C LEU A 2 11.61 3.10 -6.70
N THR A 3 11.12 3.84 -7.70
CA THR A 3 11.91 4.87 -8.41
C THR A 3 12.04 6.17 -7.61
N VAL A 4 10.93 6.66 -7.07
CA VAL A 4 10.85 7.99 -6.42
C VAL A 4 11.32 7.95 -4.96
N TYR A 5 11.19 6.79 -4.31
CA TYR A 5 11.57 6.57 -2.91
C TYR A 5 12.55 5.38 -2.84
N PRO A 6 13.82 5.57 -3.26
CA PRO A 6 14.77 4.47 -3.45
C PRO A 6 15.10 3.70 -2.17
N GLN A 7 14.93 4.30 -0.99
CA GLN A 7 15.08 3.60 0.29
C GLN A 7 14.13 2.40 0.43
N THR A 8 12.99 2.40 -0.26
CA THR A 8 12.03 1.28 -0.25
C THR A 8 12.54 0.04 -1.00
N LYS A 9 13.59 0.19 -1.84
CA LYS A 9 14.15 -0.93 -2.63
C LYS A 9 14.72 -2.05 -1.78
N THR A 10 15.14 -1.76 -0.53
CA THR A 10 15.71 -2.77 0.38
C THR A 10 14.76 -3.94 0.64
N TYR A 11 13.45 -3.69 0.71
CA TYR A 11 12.44 -4.74 0.93
C TYR A 11 12.27 -5.67 -0.28
N PHE A 12 12.77 -5.26 -1.45
CA PHE A 12 12.66 -5.98 -2.71
C PHE A 12 14.02 -6.41 -3.26
N ALA A 13 15.08 -6.40 -2.45
CA ALA A 13 16.46 -6.74 -2.87
C ALA A 13 16.59 -8.15 -3.50
N HIS A 14 15.64 -9.04 -3.22
CA HIS A 14 15.55 -10.38 -3.79
C HIS A 14 15.04 -10.39 -5.25
N TRP A 15 14.52 -9.27 -5.77
CA TRP A 15 14.12 -9.17 -7.18
C TRP A 15 15.32 -8.90 -8.08
N LYS A 16 15.47 -9.72 -9.13
CA LYS A 16 16.50 -9.52 -10.17
C LYS A 16 16.34 -8.20 -10.93
N ASP A 17 15.10 -7.76 -11.13
CA ASP A 17 14.77 -6.49 -11.79
C ASP A 17 13.74 -5.70 -10.96
N GLN A 18 14.16 -4.53 -10.50
CA GLN A 18 13.36 -3.58 -9.73
C GLN A 18 12.85 -2.39 -10.57
N SER A 19 12.93 -2.48 -11.90
CA SER A 19 12.36 -1.48 -12.79
C SER A 19 10.82 -1.42 -12.64
N PRO A 20 10.18 -0.27 -12.89
CA PRO A 20 8.75 -0.08 -12.69
C PRO A 20 7.84 -1.08 -13.42
N ASN A 21 8.30 -1.62 -14.55
CA ASN A 21 7.54 -2.51 -15.42
C ASN A 21 8.04 -3.96 -15.36
N SER A 22 8.91 -4.31 -14.41
CA SER A 22 9.43 -5.66 -14.29
C SER A 22 8.30 -6.67 -14.00
N PRO A 23 8.42 -7.95 -14.44
CA PRO A 23 7.42 -8.97 -14.15
C PRO A 23 7.13 -9.12 -12.64
N SER A 24 8.16 -9.02 -11.79
CA SER A 24 8.01 -9.06 -10.34
C SER A 24 7.22 -7.87 -9.81
N ALA A 25 7.52 -6.65 -10.27
CA ALA A 25 6.80 -5.45 -9.88
C ALA A 25 5.33 -5.51 -10.28
N ARG A 26 5.01 -5.96 -11.50
CA ARG A 26 3.63 -6.12 -11.97
C ARG A 26 2.86 -7.15 -11.16
N LYS A 27 3.47 -8.34 -10.92
CA LYS A 27 2.85 -9.40 -10.12
C LYS A 27 2.56 -8.93 -8.70
N HIS A 28 3.53 -8.27 -8.06
CA HIS A 28 3.35 -7.79 -6.70
C HIS A 28 2.38 -6.61 -6.61
N GLY A 29 2.35 -5.73 -7.62
CA GLY A 29 1.36 -4.65 -7.72
C GLY A 29 -0.07 -5.18 -7.71
N ILE A 30 -0.33 -6.30 -8.40
CA ILE A 30 -1.63 -6.99 -8.33
C ILE A 30 -1.92 -7.45 -6.90
N THR A 31 -0.96 -8.11 -6.23
CA THR A 31 -1.12 -8.55 -4.83
C THR A 31 -1.45 -7.40 -3.89
N VAL A 32 -0.74 -6.26 -4.00
CA VAL A 32 -1.00 -5.07 -3.19
C VAL A 32 -2.40 -4.53 -3.43
N MET A 33 -2.80 -4.34 -4.69
CA MET A 33 -4.12 -3.78 -5.02
C MET A 33 -5.26 -4.74 -4.70
N SER A 34 -5.06 -6.07 -4.77
CA SER A 34 -6.00 -7.06 -4.23
C SER A 34 -6.19 -6.90 -2.72
N GLY A 35 -5.11 -6.65 -1.97
CA GLY A 35 -5.19 -6.36 -0.54
C GLY A 35 -5.92 -5.05 -0.22
N VAL A 36 -5.72 -4.01 -1.04
CA VAL A 36 -6.48 -2.75 -0.94
C VAL A 36 -7.97 -2.98 -1.22
N ALA A 37 -8.30 -3.75 -2.26
CA ALA A 37 -9.69 -4.09 -2.58
C ALA A 37 -10.35 -4.90 -1.45
N ASP A 38 -9.66 -5.88 -0.88
CA ASP A 38 -10.14 -6.64 0.28
C ASP A 38 -10.36 -5.72 1.50
N ALA A 39 -9.45 -4.77 1.74
CA ALA A 39 -9.63 -3.76 2.79
C ALA A 39 -10.89 -2.90 2.61
N VAL A 40 -11.27 -2.57 1.37
CA VAL A 40 -12.54 -1.86 1.10
C VAL A 40 -13.74 -2.71 1.53
N THR A 41 -13.70 -4.03 1.34
CA THR A 41 -14.79 -4.92 1.79
C THR A 41 -14.88 -5.05 3.32
N LYS A 42 -13.83 -4.61 4.03
CA LYS A 42 -13.68 -4.69 5.49
C LYS A 42 -13.60 -3.30 6.12
N ILE A 43 -14.13 -2.28 5.44
CA ILE A 43 -13.95 -0.87 5.82
C ILE A 43 -14.46 -0.55 7.23
N ASP A 44 -15.47 -1.28 7.71
CA ASP A 44 -16.05 -1.10 9.05
C ASP A 44 -15.15 -1.66 10.18
N ASP A 45 -14.28 -2.63 9.87
CA ASP A 45 -13.30 -3.18 10.81
C ASP A 45 -11.98 -3.54 10.09
N LEU A 46 -11.22 -2.51 9.72
CA LEU A 46 -9.91 -2.69 9.08
C LEU A 46 -8.91 -3.38 10.01
N LYS A 47 -8.99 -3.14 11.33
CA LYS A 47 -8.08 -3.70 12.32
C LYS A 47 -8.21 -5.22 12.41
N GLY A 48 -9.43 -5.73 12.59
CA GLY A 48 -9.70 -7.17 12.56
C GLY A 48 -9.48 -7.75 11.15
N GLY A 49 -9.93 -7.00 10.14
CA GLY A 49 -9.90 -7.43 8.75
C GLY A 49 -8.52 -7.63 8.13
N LEU A 50 -7.52 -6.87 8.58
CA LEU A 50 -6.15 -6.88 8.05
C LEU A 50 -5.13 -7.51 9.01
N LEU A 51 -5.58 -8.17 10.08
CA LEU A 51 -4.72 -8.71 11.14
C LEU A 51 -3.59 -9.59 10.59
N ASN A 52 -3.92 -10.56 9.73
CA ASN A 52 -2.94 -11.47 9.13
C ASN A 52 -1.91 -10.72 8.27
N LEU A 53 -2.35 -9.66 7.58
CA LEU A 53 -1.46 -8.85 6.75
C LEU A 53 -0.54 -7.97 7.61
N SER A 54 -1.04 -7.48 8.75
CA SER A 54 -0.24 -6.81 9.77
C SER A 54 0.84 -7.73 10.34
N GLU A 55 0.50 -8.96 10.72
CA GLU A 55 1.45 -9.97 11.22
C GLU A 55 2.53 -10.30 10.19
N LEU A 56 2.14 -10.46 8.92
CA LEU A 56 3.08 -10.70 7.83
C LEU A 56 4.09 -9.55 7.69
N HIS A 57 3.60 -8.30 7.65
CA HIS A 57 4.47 -7.13 7.49
C HIS A 57 5.35 -6.86 8.72
N ALA A 58 4.83 -7.10 9.92
CA ALA A 58 5.54 -6.87 11.17
C ALA A 58 6.61 -7.94 11.44
N PHE A 59 6.25 -9.23 11.39
CA PHE A 59 7.11 -10.30 11.90
C PHE A 59 7.95 -10.96 10.82
N THR A 60 7.36 -11.21 9.64
CA THR A 60 8.03 -11.92 8.54
C THR A 60 8.80 -10.96 7.65
N LEU A 61 8.14 -9.93 7.12
CA LEU A 61 8.74 -8.99 6.17
C LEU A 61 9.51 -7.87 6.86
N ARG A 62 9.19 -7.58 8.13
CA ARG A 62 9.81 -6.54 8.96
C ARG A 62 9.89 -5.19 8.24
N VAL A 63 8.80 -4.81 7.57
CA VAL A 63 8.70 -3.54 6.85
C VAL A 63 8.56 -2.42 7.87
N ASP A 64 9.34 -1.34 7.78
CA ASP A 64 9.14 -0.20 8.69
C ASP A 64 7.77 0.46 8.38
N PRO A 65 6.87 0.65 9.37
CA PRO A 65 5.55 1.25 9.16
C PRO A 65 5.58 2.62 8.48
N ALA A 66 6.68 3.37 8.57
CA ALA A 66 6.88 4.62 7.89
C ALA A 66 6.80 4.49 6.34
N ASN A 67 6.91 3.29 5.79
CA ASN A 67 6.77 3.05 4.34
C ASN A 67 5.31 2.93 3.88
N PHE A 68 4.34 2.68 4.78
CA PHE A 68 2.94 2.57 4.39
C PHE A 68 2.41 3.90 3.82
N LYS A 69 2.75 5.04 4.46
CA LYS A 69 2.41 6.36 3.90
C LYS A 69 3.02 6.62 2.52
N ILE A 70 4.19 6.04 2.22
CA ILE A 70 4.87 6.22 0.94
C ILE A 70 4.07 5.52 -0.17
N ILE A 71 3.65 4.28 0.05
CA ILE A 71 2.84 3.56 -0.94
C ILE A 71 1.44 4.16 -1.06
N SER A 72 0.83 4.59 0.05
CA SER A 72 -0.46 5.30 0.03
C SER A 72 -0.40 6.55 -0.84
N HIS A 73 0.62 7.40 -0.68
CA HIS A 73 0.80 8.58 -1.53
C HIS A 73 0.97 8.21 -3.01
N CYS A 74 1.76 7.17 -3.32
CA CYS A 74 1.93 6.70 -4.70
C CYS A 74 0.59 6.24 -5.32
N ILE A 75 -0.29 5.60 -4.54
CA ILE A 75 -1.63 5.17 -4.99
C ILE A 75 -2.47 6.40 -5.33
N LEU A 76 -2.52 7.42 -4.46
CA LEU A 76 -3.26 8.66 -4.71
C LEU A 76 -2.77 9.37 -5.98
N VAL A 77 -1.44 9.44 -6.20
CA VAL A 77 -0.87 10.02 -7.43
C VAL A 77 -1.31 9.25 -8.67
N VAL A 78 -1.27 7.91 -8.64
CA VAL A 78 -1.70 7.09 -9.78
C VAL A 78 -3.19 7.23 -10.03
N MET A 79 -4.03 7.29 -8.99
CA MET A 79 -5.47 7.54 -9.14
C MET A 79 -5.75 8.89 -9.78
N ALA A 80 -5.05 9.95 -9.36
CA ALA A 80 -5.18 11.29 -9.95
C ALA A 80 -4.78 11.31 -11.44
N ILE A 81 -3.75 10.56 -11.83
CA ILE A 81 -3.31 10.45 -13.23
C ILE A 81 -4.31 9.65 -14.07
N MET A 82 -4.83 8.55 -13.55
CA MET A 82 -5.66 7.61 -14.31
C MET A 82 -7.13 7.99 -14.36
N PHE A 83 -7.66 8.62 -13.30
CA PHE A 83 -9.07 8.95 -13.13
C PHE A 83 -9.26 10.43 -12.75
N PRO A 84 -8.71 11.39 -13.51
CA PRO A 84 -8.67 12.80 -13.10
C PRO A 84 -10.06 13.44 -12.93
N THR A 85 -11.07 12.93 -13.64
CA THR A 85 -12.47 13.40 -13.52
C THR A 85 -13.16 12.85 -12.28
N ASP A 86 -12.86 11.60 -11.91
CA ASP A 86 -13.51 10.92 -10.78
C ASP A 86 -12.78 11.20 -9.46
N PHE A 87 -11.47 11.48 -9.52
CA PHE A 87 -10.64 11.78 -8.35
C PHE A 87 -10.74 13.26 -7.94
N THR A 88 -11.97 13.68 -7.62
CA THR A 88 -12.27 15.02 -7.11
C THR A 88 -11.62 15.26 -5.74
N PRO A 89 -11.56 16.51 -5.23
CA PRO A 89 -11.07 16.78 -3.89
C PRO A 89 -11.79 16.00 -2.78
N GLU A 90 -13.10 15.76 -2.93
CA GLU A 90 -13.93 14.97 -2.02
C GLU A 90 -13.56 13.49 -2.05
N VAL A 91 -13.34 12.93 -3.24
CA VAL A 91 -12.86 11.55 -3.39
C VAL A 91 -11.44 11.41 -2.85
N HIS A 92 -10.59 12.41 -3.08
CA HIS A 92 -9.23 12.45 -2.55
C HIS A 92 -9.23 12.43 -1.02
N VAL A 93 -10.00 13.29 -0.34
CA VAL A 93 -10.03 13.28 1.14
C VAL A 93 -10.58 11.96 1.70
N ALA A 94 -11.56 11.35 1.04
CA ALA A 94 -12.08 10.04 1.44
C ALA A 94 -11.01 8.94 1.27
N MET A 95 -10.33 8.91 0.13
CA MET A 95 -9.30 7.94 -0.20
C MET A 95 -8.07 8.08 0.70
N ASP A 96 -7.64 9.30 0.99
CA ASP A 96 -6.52 9.58 1.91
C ASP A 96 -6.83 9.08 3.33
N LYS A 97 -8.02 9.39 3.85
CA LYS A 97 -8.47 8.88 5.16
C LYS A 97 -8.55 7.35 5.20
N PHE A 98 -9.07 6.72 4.15
CA PHE A 98 -9.10 5.27 4.06
C PHE A 98 -7.69 4.67 4.06
N LEU A 99 -6.77 5.19 3.25
CA LEU A 99 -5.40 4.67 3.17
C LEU A 99 -4.62 4.92 4.46
N ALA A 100 -4.90 6.00 5.18
CA ALA A 100 -4.36 6.25 6.51
C ALA A 100 -4.87 5.22 7.53
N ALA A 101 -6.17 4.91 7.53
CA ALA A 101 -6.76 3.90 8.39
C ALA A 101 -6.24 2.48 8.06
N LEU A 102 -6.08 2.17 6.77
CA LEU A 102 -5.47 0.93 6.29
C LEU A 102 -4.02 0.82 6.79
N ALA A 103 -3.22 1.88 6.63
CA ALA A 103 -1.85 1.91 7.13
C ALA A 103 -1.77 1.73 8.67
N LEU A 104 -2.71 2.33 9.41
CA LEU A 104 -2.83 2.14 10.86
C LEU A 104 -3.14 0.68 11.21
N ALA A 105 -4.07 0.04 10.49
CA ALA A 105 -4.40 -1.37 10.69
C ALA A 105 -3.23 -2.30 10.35
N LEU A 106 -2.45 -2.00 9.30
CA LEU A 106 -1.21 -2.74 9.02
C LEU A 106 -0.15 -2.57 10.11
N ALA A 107 -0.13 -1.42 10.79
CA ALA A 107 0.80 -1.15 11.89
C ALA A 107 0.38 -1.78 13.24
N GLU A 108 -0.78 -2.42 13.33
CA GLU A 108 -1.36 -2.92 14.58
C GLU A 108 -0.43 -3.90 15.33
N LYS A 109 0.26 -4.81 14.64
CA LYS A 109 1.08 -5.87 15.25
C LYS A 109 2.55 -5.51 15.46
N TYR A 110 2.92 -4.24 15.26
CA TYR A 110 4.31 -3.81 15.41
C TYR A 110 4.77 -3.61 16.86
N ARG A 111 3.81 -3.53 17.81
CA ARG A 111 4.07 -3.35 19.24
C ARG A 111 2.91 -3.87 20.08
#